data_AF-A0AAD4TTN1-F1
#
_entry.id   AF-A0AAD4TTN1-F1
#
_cell.length_a   1.000
_cell.length_b   1.000
_cell.length_c   1.000
_cell.angle_alpha   90.00
_cell.angle_beta   90.00
_cell.angle_gamma   90.00
#
_symmetry.space_group_name_H-M   'P 1'
#
loop_
_entity.id
_entity.type
_entity.pdbx_description
1 polymer ?
#
loop_
_entity_poly.entity_id
_entity_poly.type
_entity_poly.pdbx_seq_one_letter_code
_entity_poly.pdbx_strand_id
1 'polypeptide(L)'
;MAPSGLLVTGASFAAFRGLHWGLQLLPTPGSAAQNRWKWRNICVSLVHSLLTGAGALLGLSLYPQMAADPIHGHPPWALLLPNTSLPSLPTGYFLADGTDLLWNQTLGQAWDLLCHHAVVVSCLSTAVLSGHYVGFSVVSLLLELNSTCLHLRQLLLLSRQAPSLAFSVTSWATLATLALFRLVPLGWMSLWLFQQCHQIPLALVILGGTGLAIVGAMSISLGVHILVSDVLRSRPCPPTLGNKETRGTRTDCDGESITRDDSTLRLR
;
A
#
# COMPACT_ATOMS: atom_id res chain seq x y z
N MET A 1 -20.67 -3.96 -23.96
CA MET A 1 -19.89 -3.72 -22.73
C MET A 1 -18.66 -2.86 -22.97
N ALA A 2 -17.86 -3.14 -24.00
CA ALA A 2 -16.63 -2.38 -24.29
C ALA A 2 -16.76 -0.83 -24.32
N PRO A 3 -17.75 -0.20 -24.98
CA PRO A 3 -17.79 1.27 -25.07
C PRO A 3 -18.11 1.95 -23.73
N SER A 4 -19.05 1.40 -22.94
CA SER A 4 -19.37 1.94 -21.61
C SER A 4 -18.23 1.70 -20.61
N GLY A 5 -17.58 0.54 -20.65
CA GLY A 5 -16.43 0.24 -19.80
C GLY A 5 -15.24 1.17 -20.05
N LEU A 6 -14.91 1.44 -21.33
CA LEU A 6 -13.83 2.37 -21.70
C LEU A 6 -14.15 3.82 -21.31
N LEU A 7 -15.40 4.25 -21.45
CA LEU A 7 -15.85 5.57 -20.99
C LEU A 7 -15.66 5.73 -19.48
N VAL A 8 -16.04 4.72 -18.69
CA VAL A 8 -15.85 4.75 -17.23
C VAL A 8 -14.37 4.73 -16.86
N THR A 9 -13.54 3.95 -17.56
CA THR A 9 -12.08 3.95 -17.36
C THR A 9 -11.48 5.33 -17.63
N GLY A 10 -11.86 5.98 -18.73
CA GLY A 10 -11.40 7.33 -19.07
C GLY A 10 -11.89 8.39 -18.08
N ALA A 11 -13.15 8.31 -17.65
CA ALA A 11 -13.70 9.19 -16.63
C ALA A 11 -13.01 9.01 -15.28
N SER A 12 -12.70 7.77 -14.89
CA SER A 12 -11.94 7.45 -13.67
C SER A 12 -10.53 8.07 -13.72
N PHE A 13 -9.83 7.88 -14.84
CA PHE A 13 -8.51 8.49 -15.04
C PHE A 13 -8.57 10.02 -14.87
N ALA A 14 -9.54 10.68 -15.50
CA ALA A 14 -9.73 12.13 -15.37
C ALA A 14 -10.06 12.55 -13.93
N ALA A 15 -10.92 11.81 -13.24
CA ALA A 15 -11.31 12.09 -11.87
C ALA A 15 -10.13 11.98 -10.89
N PHE A 16 -9.30 10.94 -11.00
CA PHE A 16 -8.11 10.78 -10.15
C PHE A 16 -7.02 11.80 -10.46
N ARG A 17 -6.86 12.21 -11.73
CA ARG A 17 -6.00 13.35 -12.10
C ARG A 17 -6.52 14.66 -11.50
N GLY A 18 -7.83 14.88 -11.53
CA GLY A 18 -8.49 16.01 -10.87
C GLY A 18 -8.30 16.00 -9.36
N LEU A 19 -8.40 14.82 -8.71
CA LEU A 19 -8.13 14.66 -7.28
C LEU A 19 -6.68 14.96 -6.93
N HIS A 20 -5.73 14.47 -7.74
CA HIS A 20 -4.31 14.78 -7.59
C HIS A 20 -4.04 16.29 -7.71
N TRP A 21 -4.71 16.98 -8.65
CA TRP A 21 -4.65 18.43 -8.79
C TRP A 21 -5.30 19.16 -7.60
N GLY A 22 -6.47 18.72 -7.14
CA GLY A 22 -7.15 19.29 -5.96
C GLY A 22 -6.32 19.16 -4.68
N LEU A 23 -5.60 18.04 -4.50
CA LEU A 23 -4.65 17.86 -3.41
C LEU A 23 -3.43 18.79 -3.49
N GLN A 24 -3.21 19.49 -4.62
CA GLN A 24 -2.23 20.56 -4.69
C GLN A 24 -2.63 21.78 -3.88
N LEU A 25 -3.94 21.99 -3.68
CA LEU A 25 -4.51 23.12 -2.94
C LEU A 25 -4.49 22.89 -1.43
N LEU A 26 -4.37 21.64 -0.97
CA LEU A 26 -4.28 21.35 0.46
C LEU A 26 -2.89 21.68 1.04
N PRO A 27 -2.84 22.30 2.24
CA PRO A 27 -1.57 22.56 2.92
C PRO A 27 -0.91 21.23 3.30
N THR A 28 0.26 20.98 2.74
CA THR A 28 1.05 19.79 3.08
C THR A 28 1.67 19.96 4.46
N PRO A 29 1.56 18.97 5.36
CA PRO A 29 2.16 19.07 6.69
C PRO A 29 3.68 19.27 6.59
N GLY A 30 4.25 20.13 7.44
CA GLY A 30 5.67 20.51 7.40
C GLY A 30 6.64 19.32 7.52
N SER A 31 6.22 18.24 8.19
CA SER A 31 6.97 16.98 8.29
C SER A 31 7.08 16.20 6.97
N ALA A 32 6.14 16.40 6.03
CA ALA A 32 6.14 15.80 4.70
C ALA A 32 6.65 16.76 3.61
N ALA A 33 7.12 17.96 3.97
CA ALA A 33 7.55 19.00 3.02
C ALA A 33 8.70 18.55 2.09
N GLN A 34 9.54 17.62 2.55
CA GLN A 34 10.65 17.08 1.76
C GLN A 34 10.19 16.11 0.67
N ASN A 35 9.01 15.47 0.82
CA ASN A 35 8.46 14.47 -0.10
C ASN A 35 6.98 14.76 -0.42
N ARG A 36 6.65 16.02 -0.73
CA ARG A 36 5.26 16.47 -0.96
C ARG A 36 4.51 15.65 -2.01
N TRP A 37 5.17 15.35 -3.12
CA TRP A 37 4.57 14.53 -4.18
C TRP A 37 4.23 13.13 -3.68
N LYS A 38 5.16 12.44 -3.00
CA LYS A 38 4.94 11.09 -2.49
C LYS A 38 3.79 11.03 -1.49
N TRP A 39 3.67 12.04 -0.62
CA TRP A 39 2.56 12.16 0.31
C TRP A 39 1.22 12.29 -0.43
N ARG A 40 1.15 13.18 -1.44
CA ARG A 40 -0.05 13.35 -2.27
C ARG A 40 -0.42 12.06 -2.99
N ASN A 41 0.56 11.38 -3.58
CA ASN A 41 0.34 10.12 -4.28
C ASN A 41 -0.28 9.09 -3.34
N ILE A 42 0.29 8.90 -2.15
CA ILE A 42 -0.24 7.98 -1.13
C ILE A 42 -1.65 8.36 -0.69
N CYS A 43 -2.00 9.65 -0.59
CA CYS A 43 -3.37 10.07 -0.29
C CYS A 43 -4.35 9.69 -1.42
N VAL A 44 -3.97 9.88 -2.68
CA VAL A 44 -4.78 9.47 -3.83
C VAL A 44 -4.94 7.93 -3.84
N SER A 45 -3.85 7.19 -3.61
CA SER A 45 -3.86 5.73 -3.50
C SER A 45 -4.71 5.23 -2.33
N LEU A 46 -4.73 5.96 -1.22
CA LEU A 46 -5.59 5.63 -0.07
C LEU A 46 -7.07 5.78 -0.42
N VAL A 47 -7.46 6.88 -1.06
CA VAL A 47 -8.86 7.08 -1.50
C VAL A 47 -9.26 6.01 -2.51
N HIS A 48 -8.36 5.68 -3.43
CA HIS A 48 -8.56 4.62 -4.40
C HIS A 48 -8.80 3.27 -3.72
N SER A 49 -7.86 2.82 -2.90
CA SER A 49 -7.89 1.52 -2.25
C SER A 49 -9.07 1.36 -1.29
N LEU A 50 -9.51 2.44 -0.63
CA LEU A 50 -10.76 2.47 0.14
C LEU A 50 -11.98 2.24 -0.74
N LEU A 51 -12.09 2.98 -1.85
CA LEU A 51 -13.25 2.92 -2.73
C LEU A 51 -13.36 1.55 -3.40
N THR A 52 -12.24 1.02 -3.90
CA THR A 52 -12.21 -0.27 -4.58
C THR A 52 -12.27 -1.46 -3.63
N GLY A 53 -11.57 -1.40 -2.50
CA GLY A 53 -11.63 -2.44 -1.48
C GLY A 53 -13.01 -2.56 -0.84
N ALA A 54 -13.63 -1.44 -0.45
CA ALA A 54 -14.99 -1.45 0.09
C ALA A 54 -16.03 -1.85 -0.97
N GLY A 55 -15.85 -1.36 -2.21
CA GLY A 55 -16.69 -1.75 -3.34
C GLY A 55 -16.62 -3.25 -3.65
N ALA A 56 -15.43 -3.86 -3.56
CA ALA A 56 -15.24 -5.29 -3.76
C ALA A 56 -15.87 -6.12 -2.64
N LEU A 57 -15.71 -5.69 -1.38
CA LEU A 57 -16.33 -6.34 -0.24
C LEU A 57 -17.86 -6.29 -0.32
N LEU A 58 -18.42 -5.12 -0.67
CA LEU A 58 -19.86 -4.95 -0.88
C LEU A 58 -20.34 -5.79 -2.07
N GLY A 59 -19.60 -5.80 -3.17
CA GLY A 59 -19.90 -6.60 -4.36
C GLY A 59 -20.01 -8.09 -4.06
N LEU A 60 -19.04 -8.65 -3.32
CA LEU A 60 -19.06 -10.06 -2.91
C LEU A 60 -20.12 -10.36 -1.85
N SER A 61 -20.41 -9.42 -0.95
CA SER A 61 -21.46 -9.58 0.05
C SER A 61 -22.85 -9.63 -0.58
N LEU A 62 -23.09 -8.83 -1.62
CA LEU A 62 -24.34 -8.80 -2.36
C LEU A 62 -24.46 -9.94 -3.38
N TYR A 63 -23.34 -10.35 -3.99
CA TYR A 63 -23.30 -11.37 -5.03
C TYR A 63 -22.20 -12.41 -4.76
N PRO A 64 -22.38 -13.30 -3.76
CA PRO A 64 -21.41 -14.35 -3.46
C PRO A 64 -21.21 -15.34 -4.63
N GLN A 65 -22.18 -15.39 -5.54
CA GLN A 65 -22.12 -16.15 -6.80
C GLN A 65 -20.91 -15.76 -7.67
N MET A 66 -20.41 -14.53 -7.55
CA MET A 66 -19.20 -14.08 -8.28
C MET A 66 -17.92 -14.76 -7.78
N ALA A 67 -17.88 -15.26 -6.55
CA ALA A 67 -16.76 -16.05 -6.03
C ALA A 67 -16.91 -17.54 -6.36
N ALA A 68 -18.14 -18.04 -6.46
CA ALA A 68 -18.44 -19.44 -6.77
C ALA A 68 -18.27 -19.76 -8.28
N ASP A 69 -18.67 -18.83 -9.15
CA ASP A 69 -18.43 -18.90 -10.60
C ASP A 69 -17.77 -17.59 -11.07
N PRO A 70 -16.43 -17.54 -11.05
CA PRO A 70 -15.68 -16.33 -11.42
C PRO A 70 -15.83 -15.92 -12.89
N ILE A 71 -16.28 -16.83 -13.77
CA ILE A 71 -16.34 -16.63 -15.22
C ILE A 71 -17.72 -16.13 -15.65
N HIS A 72 -18.79 -16.80 -15.20
CA HIS A 72 -20.16 -16.58 -15.67
C HIS A 72 -21.17 -16.21 -14.57
N GLY A 73 -20.77 -16.22 -13.29
CA GLY A 73 -21.65 -16.01 -12.13
C GLY A 73 -22.19 -14.59 -11.94
N HIS A 74 -22.19 -13.74 -12.97
CA HIS A 74 -22.76 -12.40 -12.89
C HIS A 74 -24.17 -12.38 -13.50
N PRO A 75 -25.19 -11.84 -12.80
CA PRO A 75 -26.49 -11.62 -13.42
C PRO A 75 -26.34 -10.65 -14.62
N PRO A 76 -27.04 -10.86 -15.75
CA PRO A 76 -26.95 -9.96 -16.91
C PRO A 76 -27.38 -8.51 -16.60
N TRP A 77 -28.18 -8.29 -15.56
CA TRP A 77 -28.56 -6.96 -15.05
C TRP A 77 -27.53 -6.37 -14.07
N ALA A 78 -26.64 -7.18 -13.49
CA ALA A 78 -25.54 -6.67 -12.69
C ALA A 78 -24.59 -5.81 -13.54
N LEU A 79 -24.56 -6.03 -14.86
CA LEU A 79 -23.82 -5.25 -15.87
C LEU A 79 -24.28 -3.79 -16.02
N LEU A 80 -25.46 -3.45 -15.49
CA LEU A 80 -26.01 -2.09 -15.45
C LEU A 80 -25.80 -1.40 -14.08
N LEU A 81 -25.34 -2.14 -13.07
CA LEU A 81 -25.07 -1.59 -11.75
C LEU A 81 -23.68 -0.93 -11.70
N PRO A 82 -23.50 0.13 -10.88
CA PRO A 82 -22.18 0.67 -10.56
C PRO A 82 -21.14 -0.38 -10.11
N ASN A 83 -21.60 -1.54 -9.63
CA ASN A 83 -20.79 -2.67 -9.17
C ASN A 83 -20.16 -3.54 -10.29
N THR A 84 -20.54 -3.42 -11.56
CA THR A 84 -19.82 -4.10 -12.67
C THR A 84 -18.89 -3.17 -13.44
N SER A 85 -19.01 -1.85 -13.25
CA SER A 85 -17.93 -0.89 -13.52
C SER A 85 -16.80 -0.94 -12.47
N LEU A 86 -16.90 -1.84 -11.49
CA LEU A 86 -15.92 -2.00 -10.43
C LEU A 86 -14.51 -2.35 -10.93
N PRO A 87 -14.30 -3.05 -12.07
CA PRO A 87 -12.96 -3.20 -12.66
C PRO A 87 -12.51 -1.94 -13.44
N SER A 88 -13.44 -1.17 -14.02
CA SER A 88 -13.14 0.02 -14.85
C SER A 88 -12.60 1.19 -14.02
N LEU A 89 -13.17 1.42 -12.83
CA LEU A 89 -12.70 2.45 -11.90
C LEU A 89 -11.21 2.26 -11.50
N PRO A 90 -10.77 1.11 -10.98
CA PRO A 90 -9.36 0.81 -10.70
C PRO A 90 -8.48 0.80 -11.92
N THR A 91 -8.94 0.32 -13.08
CA THR A 91 -8.15 0.38 -14.31
C THR A 91 -7.73 1.82 -14.63
N GLY A 92 -8.65 2.79 -14.53
CA GLY A 92 -8.35 4.20 -14.77
C GLY A 92 -7.41 4.80 -13.72
N TYR A 93 -7.57 4.43 -12.45
CA TYR A 93 -6.66 4.85 -11.38
C TYR A 93 -5.24 4.31 -11.58
N PHE A 94 -5.07 3.00 -11.81
CA PHE A 94 -3.73 2.40 -11.94
C PHE A 94 -2.97 2.98 -13.14
N LEU A 95 -3.68 3.33 -14.21
CA LEU A 95 -3.11 4.08 -15.33
C LEU A 95 -2.65 5.48 -14.89
N ALA A 96 -3.47 6.23 -14.15
CA ALA A 96 -3.10 7.55 -13.64
C ALA A 96 -1.88 7.47 -12.70
N ASP A 97 -1.91 6.57 -11.72
CA ASP A 97 -0.83 6.37 -10.74
C ASP A 97 0.46 5.88 -11.42
N GLY A 98 0.35 4.99 -12.41
CA GLY A 98 1.48 4.57 -13.23
C GLY A 98 2.11 5.71 -14.03
N THR A 99 1.29 6.61 -14.61
CA THR A 99 1.81 7.79 -15.33
C THR A 99 2.48 8.79 -14.40
N ASP A 100 1.93 9.00 -13.20
CA ASP A 100 2.54 9.89 -12.20
C ASP A 100 3.84 9.31 -11.65
N LEU A 101 3.93 7.99 -11.48
CA LEU A 101 5.14 7.30 -11.08
C LEU A 101 6.26 7.45 -12.13
N LEU A 102 5.93 7.28 -13.41
CA LEU A 102 6.89 7.44 -14.53
C LEU A 102 7.41 8.87 -14.67
N TRP A 103 6.59 9.87 -14.35
CA TRP A 103 6.98 11.28 -14.48
C TRP A 103 7.83 11.77 -13.30
N ASN A 104 7.59 11.23 -12.09
CA ASN A 104 8.19 11.76 -10.86
C ASN A 104 9.27 10.87 -10.22
N GLN A 105 9.46 9.63 -10.67
CA GLN A 105 10.47 8.71 -10.12
C GLN A 105 11.38 8.17 -11.23
N THR A 106 12.60 7.78 -10.85
CA THR A 106 13.50 7.08 -11.78
C THR A 106 13.00 5.66 -12.03
N LEU A 107 13.17 5.15 -13.26
CA LEU A 107 12.69 3.82 -13.65
C LEU A 107 13.17 2.70 -12.71
N GLY A 108 14.40 2.76 -12.22
CA GLY A 108 14.93 1.76 -11.29
C GLY A 108 14.25 1.75 -9.93
N GLN A 109 13.80 2.91 -9.43
CA GLN A 109 13.08 3.01 -8.15
C GLN A 109 11.60 2.63 -8.29
N ALA A 110 11.03 2.87 -9.47
CA ALA A 110 9.63 2.61 -9.79
C ALA A 110 9.37 1.20 -10.36
N TRP A 111 10.41 0.46 -10.75
CA TRP A 111 10.30 -0.74 -11.58
C TRP A 111 9.36 -1.81 -11.00
N ASP A 112 9.54 -2.14 -9.72
CA ASP A 112 8.74 -3.17 -9.05
C ASP A 112 7.25 -2.78 -9.02
N LEU A 113 6.96 -1.51 -8.74
CA LEU A 113 5.60 -0.98 -8.67
C LEU A 113 4.98 -0.82 -10.06
N LEU A 114 5.77 -0.44 -11.06
CA LEU A 114 5.31 -0.33 -12.45
C LEU A 114 4.99 -1.70 -13.06
N CYS A 115 5.83 -2.72 -12.78
CA CYS A 115 5.56 -4.10 -13.19
C CYS A 115 4.25 -4.60 -12.56
N HIS A 116 4.03 -4.31 -11.28
CA HIS A 116 2.78 -4.60 -10.60
C HIS A 116 1.58 -3.93 -11.30
N HIS A 117 1.67 -2.62 -11.58
CA HIS A 117 0.58 -1.89 -12.25
C HIS A 117 0.32 -2.44 -13.65
N ALA A 118 1.37 -2.73 -14.43
CA ALA A 118 1.23 -3.26 -15.78
C ALA A 118 0.42 -4.58 -15.79
N VAL A 119 0.73 -5.48 -14.86
CA VAL A 119 0.02 -6.75 -14.70
C VAL A 119 -1.43 -6.53 -14.28
N VAL A 120 -1.66 -5.75 -13.22
CA VAL A 120 -3.01 -5.53 -12.68
C VAL A 120 -3.90 -4.84 -13.71
N VAL A 121 -3.40 -3.81 -14.39
CA VAL A 121 -4.10 -3.12 -15.49
C VAL A 121 -4.41 -4.09 -16.62
N SER A 122 -3.48 -4.96 -17.00
CA SER A 122 -3.71 -5.94 -18.07
C SER A 122 -4.81 -6.94 -17.71
N CYS A 123 -4.81 -7.46 -16.47
CA CYS A 123 -5.84 -8.36 -15.97
C CYS A 123 -7.22 -7.69 -15.89
N LEU A 124 -7.30 -6.49 -15.32
CA LEU A 124 -8.56 -5.75 -15.21
C LEU A 124 -9.09 -5.31 -16.58
N SER A 125 -8.21 -4.86 -17.47
CA SER A 125 -8.59 -4.48 -18.85
C SER A 125 -9.15 -5.66 -19.61
N THR A 126 -8.58 -6.85 -19.42
CA THR A 126 -9.12 -8.09 -20.02
C THR A 126 -10.54 -8.35 -19.56
N ALA A 127 -10.85 -8.18 -18.28
CA ALA A 127 -12.21 -8.35 -17.76
C ALA A 127 -13.18 -7.27 -18.28
N VAL A 128 -12.74 -6.01 -18.38
CA VAL A 128 -13.54 -4.91 -18.94
C VAL A 128 -13.86 -5.14 -20.42
N LEU A 129 -12.88 -5.57 -21.22
CA LEU A 129 -13.04 -5.77 -22.66
C LEU A 129 -13.84 -7.04 -22.97
N SER A 130 -13.55 -8.13 -22.25
CA SER A 130 -14.16 -9.44 -22.52
C SER A 130 -15.53 -9.59 -21.87
N GLY A 131 -15.85 -8.83 -20.83
CA GLY A 131 -17.07 -9.00 -20.02
C GLY A 131 -17.10 -10.29 -19.18
N HIS A 132 -16.05 -11.11 -19.27
CA HIS A 132 -15.85 -12.35 -18.54
C HIS A 132 -14.80 -12.13 -17.44
N TYR A 133 -14.73 -13.03 -16.46
CA TYR A 133 -13.74 -12.96 -15.35
C TYR A 133 -13.94 -11.77 -14.39
N VAL A 134 -15.15 -11.22 -14.34
CA VAL A 134 -15.49 -10.12 -13.41
C VAL A 134 -15.31 -10.58 -11.97
N GLY A 135 -15.71 -11.80 -11.63
CA GLY A 135 -15.54 -12.36 -10.28
C GLY A 135 -14.07 -12.43 -9.87
N PHE A 136 -13.20 -12.89 -10.79
CA PHE A 136 -11.75 -12.93 -10.56
C PHE A 136 -11.16 -11.53 -10.32
N SER A 137 -11.67 -10.52 -11.04
CA SER A 137 -11.29 -9.12 -10.85
C SER A 137 -11.76 -8.58 -9.51
N VAL A 138 -12.99 -8.86 -9.09
CA VAL A 138 -13.54 -8.42 -7.79
C VAL A 138 -12.78 -9.06 -6.63
N VAL A 139 -12.47 -10.36 -6.71
CA VAL A 139 -11.63 -11.04 -5.71
C VAL A 139 -10.22 -10.44 -5.69
N SER A 140 -9.65 -10.11 -6.85
CA SER A 140 -8.36 -9.41 -6.92
C SER A 140 -8.39 -8.02 -6.27
N LEU A 141 -9.52 -7.32 -6.31
CA LEU A 141 -9.69 -6.00 -5.69
C LEU A 141 -9.82 -6.07 -4.16
N LEU A 142 -10.11 -7.24 -3.57
CA LEU A 142 -10.04 -7.39 -2.11
C LEU A 142 -8.64 -7.11 -1.57
N LEU A 143 -7.59 -7.34 -2.38
CA LEU A 143 -6.20 -7.07 -2.00
C LEU A 143 -5.99 -5.57 -1.67
N GLU A 144 -6.80 -4.67 -2.22
CA GLU A 144 -6.74 -3.23 -1.95
C GLU A 144 -7.14 -2.88 -0.50
N LEU A 145 -7.90 -3.74 0.19
CA LEU A 145 -8.18 -3.54 1.61
C LEU A 145 -6.90 -3.60 2.46
N ASN A 146 -5.94 -4.44 2.09
CA ASN A 146 -4.62 -4.43 2.73
C ASN A 146 -3.82 -3.18 2.34
N SER A 147 -3.89 -2.78 1.07
CA SER A 147 -3.24 -1.56 0.56
C SER A 147 -3.70 -0.31 1.32
N THR A 148 -4.98 -0.23 1.67
CA THR A 148 -5.54 0.84 2.52
C THR A 148 -4.80 0.96 3.86
N CYS A 149 -4.69 -0.14 4.61
CA CYS A 149 -3.98 -0.16 5.89
C CYS A 149 -2.50 0.20 5.73
N LEU A 150 -1.88 -0.26 4.65
CA LEU A 150 -0.50 0.03 4.32
C LEU A 150 -0.27 1.51 4.00
N HIS A 151 -1.13 2.13 3.19
CA HIS A 151 -1.06 3.55 2.88
C HIS A 151 -1.29 4.41 4.13
N LEU A 152 -2.23 4.01 5.00
CA LEU A 152 -2.41 4.65 6.30
C LEU A 152 -1.13 4.56 7.15
N ARG A 153 -0.49 3.39 7.21
CA ARG A 153 0.81 3.22 7.89
C ARG A 153 1.89 4.11 7.29
N GLN A 154 2.00 4.20 5.96
CA GLN A 154 2.99 5.04 5.29
C GLN A 154 2.76 6.53 5.56
N LEU A 155 1.50 6.98 5.60
CA LEU A 155 1.15 8.36 5.99
C LEU A 155 1.56 8.65 7.43
N LEU A 156 1.32 7.73 8.36
CA LEU A 156 1.75 7.85 9.75
C LEU A 156 3.28 7.95 9.87
N LEU A 157 4.03 7.13 9.12
CA LEU A 157 5.49 7.19 9.07
C LEU A 157 6.00 8.53 8.50
N LEU A 158 5.41 9.01 7.40
CA LEU A 158 5.75 10.30 6.81
C LEU A 158 5.43 11.48 7.74
N SER A 159 4.42 11.35 8.60
CA SER A 159 4.09 12.34 9.62
C SER A 159 4.99 12.30 10.87
N ARG A 160 5.98 11.39 10.92
CA ARG A 160 6.91 11.13 12.05
C ARG A 160 6.22 10.67 13.36
N GLN A 161 5.07 10.02 13.29
CA GLN A 161 4.35 9.51 14.48
C GLN A 161 4.76 8.09 14.92
N ALA A 162 6.03 7.74 14.75
CA ALA A 162 6.54 6.37 14.80
C ALA A 162 6.65 5.72 16.21
N PRO A 163 6.36 6.40 17.34
CA PRO A 163 6.03 5.69 18.57
C PRO A 163 4.65 6.09 19.11
N SER A 164 3.61 5.98 18.28
CA SER A 164 2.22 6.20 18.70
C SER A 164 1.44 4.88 18.79
N LEU A 165 0.44 4.81 19.69
CA LEU A 165 -0.50 3.68 19.73
C LEU A 165 -1.20 3.48 18.37
N ALA A 166 -1.51 4.58 17.68
CA ALA A 166 -2.07 4.56 16.34
C ALA A 166 -1.16 3.83 15.34
N PHE A 167 0.16 4.03 15.40
CA PHE A 167 1.12 3.32 14.54
C PHE A 167 1.16 1.82 14.84
N SER A 168 1.20 1.42 16.12
CA SER A 168 1.20 0.00 16.51
C SER A 168 -0.08 -0.71 16.06
N VAL A 169 -1.25 -0.13 16.33
CA VAL A 169 -2.55 -0.67 15.90
C VAL A 169 -2.61 -0.80 14.38
N THR A 170 -2.15 0.23 13.65
CA THR A 170 -2.16 0.20 12.18
C THR A 170 -1.19 -0.84 11.63
N SER A 171 -0.03 -1.06 12.24
CA SER A 171 0.93 -2.09 11.83
C SER A 171 0.36 -3.50 12.03
N TRP A 172 -0.25 -3.78 13.20
CA TRP A 172 -0.94 -5.04 13.45
C TRP A 172 -2.14 -5.26 12.52
N ALA A 173 -2.94 -4.21 12.28
CA ALA A 173 -4.04 -4.26 11.32
C ALA A 173 -3.54 -4.52 9.89
N THR A 174 -2.41 -3.95 9.50
CA THR A 174 -1.78 -4.20 8.18
C THR A 174 -1.32 -5.66 8.08
N LEU A 175 -0.75 -6.24 9.14
CA LEU A 175 -0.35 -7.64 9.15
C LEU A 175 -1.57 -8.58 9.08
N ALA A 176 -2.62 -8.29 9.85
CA ALA A 176 -3.85 -9.08 9.86
C ALA A 176 -4.56 -9.04 8.49
N THR A 177 -4.71 -7.85 7.91
CA THR A 177 -5.32 -7.68 6.59
C THR A 177 -4.45 -8.28 5.48
N LEU A 178 -3.12 -8.34 5.63
CA LEU A 178 -2.23 -9.00 4.68
C LEU A 178 -2.52 -10.49 4.58
N ALA A 179 -2.70 -11.15 5.73
CA ALA A 179 -3.06 -12.56 5.76
C ALA A 179 -4.46 -12.80 5.18
N LEU A 180 -5.46 -12.06 5.66
CA LEU A 180 -6.87 -12.31 5.35
C LEU A 180 -7.30 -11.85 3.96
N PHE A 181 -6.88 -10.66 3.53
CA PHE A 181 -7.34 -10.05 2.28
C PHE A 181 -6.31 -10.14 1.15
N ARG A 182 -5.09 -10.61 1.45
CA ARG A 182 -4.05 -10.79 0.43
C ARG A 182 -3.68 -12.24 0.21
N LEU A 183 -3.13 -12.92 1.21
CA LEU A 183 -2.63 -14.29 1.04
C LEU A 183 -3.76 -15.29 0.77
N VAL A 184 -4.88 -15.18 1.49
CA VAL A 184 -6.03 -16.09 1.30
C VAL A 184 -6.67 -15.93 -0.09
N PRO A 185 -7.07 -14.71 -0.55
CA PRO A 185 -7.61 -14.55 -1.90
C PRO A 185 -6.62 -14.93 -2.99
N LEU A 186 -5.33 -14.61 -2.83
CA LEU A 186 -4.30 -14.98 -3.79
C LEU A 186 -4.11 -16.50 -3.89
N GLY A 187 -4.12 -17.20 -2.75
CA GLY A 187 -4.07 -18.65 -2.70
C GLY A 187 -5.29 -19.28 -3.37
N TRP A 188 -6.49 -18.76 -3.08
CA TRP A 188 -7.73 -19.18 -3.73
C TRP A 188 -7.67 -19.00 -5.25
N MET A 189 -7.29 -17.82 -5.73
CA MET A 189 -7.18 -17.50 -7.15
C MET A 189 -6.14 -18.40 -7.86
N SER A 190 -5.04 -18.72 -7.17
CA SER A 190 -3.99 -19.60 -7.71
C SER A 190 -4.49 -21.05 -7.85
N LEU A 191 -5.19 -21.56 -6.83
CA LEU A 191 -5.79 -22.89 -6.88
C LEU A 191 -6.85 -22.97 -7.98
N TRP A 192 -7.71 -21.96 -8.08
CA TRP A 192 -8.74 -21.90 -9.09
C TRP A 192 -8.14 -21.86 -10.51
N LEU A 193 -7.11 -21.04 -10.74
CA LEU A 193 -6.43 -20.97 -12.03
C LEU A 193 -5.76 -22.30 -12.39
N PHE A 194 -5.16 -22.99 -11.41
CA PHE A 194 -4.58 -24.30 -11.62
C PHE A 194 -5.63 -25.35 -12.00
N GLN A 195 -6.78 -25.36 -11.34
CA GLN A 195 -7.88 -26.29 -11.65
C GLN A 195 -8.48 -26.03 -13.04
N GLN A 196 -8.57 -24.77 -13.47
CA GLN A 196 -9.21 -24.38 -14.72
C GLN A 196 -8.22 -24.11 -15.87
N CYS A 197 -6.94 -24.44 -15.69
CA CYS A 197 -5.90 -24.14 -16.67
C CYS A 197 -6.12 -24.78 -18.06
N HIS A 198 -6.88 -25.88 -18.13
CA HIS A 198 -7.21 -26.54 -19.39
C HIS A 198 -8.45 -25.96 -20.09
N GLN A 199 -9.31 -25.24 -19.36
CA GLN A 199 -10.54 -24.64 -19.91
C GLN A 199 -10.35 -23.18 -20.35
N ILE A 200 -9.31 -22.53 -19.83
CA ILE A 200 -9.01 -21.12 -20.08
C ILE A 200 -7.96 -21.02 -21.20
N PRO A 201 -8.07 -20.04 -22.13
CA PRO A 201 -7.06 -19.83 -23.14
C PRO A 201 -5.67 -19.59 -22.51
N LEU A 202 -4.64 -20.23 -23.07
CA LEU A 202 -3.27 -20.23 -22.55
C LEU A 202 -2.73 -18.82 -22.25
N ALA A 203 -3.06 -17.84 -23.10
CA ALA A 203 -2.66 -16.45 -22.90
C ALA A 203 -3.14 -15.86 -21.55
N LEU A 204 -4.38 -16.17 -21.13
CA LEU A 204 -4.93 -15.73 -19.85
C LEU A 204 -4.35 -16.50 -18.67
N VAL A 205 -4.02 -17.78 -18.86
CA VAL A 205 -3.33 -18.59 -17.85
C VAL A 205 -1.93 -18.04 -17.59
N ILE A 206 -1.18 -17.69 -18.64
CA ILE A 206 0.14 -17.06 -18.51
C ILE A 206 0.01 -15.70 -17.84
N LEU A 207 -0.88 -14.82 -18.34
CA LEU A 207 -1.08 -13.48 -17.77
C LEU A 207 -1.49 -13.54 -16.29
N GLY A 208 -2.51 -14.34 -15.97
CA GLY A 208 -3.00 -14.51 -14.60
C GLY A 208 -1.97 -15.18 -13.69
N GLY A 209 -1.29 -16.21 -14.16
CA GLY A 209 -0.27 -16.93 -13.41
C GLY A 209 0.95 -16.06 -13.09
N THR A 210 1.47 -15.34 -14.09
CA THR A 210 2.54 -14.35 -13.89
C THR A 210 2.09 -13.27 -12.92
N GLY A 211 0.84 -12.80 -13.02
CA GLY A 211 0.34 -11.79 -12.11
C GLY A 211 0.20 -12.25 -10.67
N LEU A 212 -0.32 -13.45 -10.45
CA LEU A 212 -0.39 -14.08 -9.14
C LEU A 212 0.99 -14.26 -8.52
N ALA A 213 1.99 -14.67 -9.31
CA ALA A 213 3.36 -14.82 -8.86
C ALA A 213 4.00 -13.49 -8.43
N ILE A 214 3.88 -12.45 -9.26
CA ILE A 214 4.44 -11.12 -8.96
C ILE A 214 3.78 -10.52 -7.71
N VAL A 215 2.44 -10.50 -7.67
CA VAL A 215 1.69 -9.95 -6.53
C VAL A 215 1.95 -10.76 -5.26
N GLY A 216 2.08 -12.08 -5.37
CA GLY A 216 2.43 -12.96 -4.26
C GLY A 216 3.81 -12.70 -3.69
N ALA A 217 4.83 -12.62 -4.55
CA ALA A 217 6.19 -12.30 -4.12
C ALA A 217 6.27 -10.94 -3.41
N MET A 218 5.62 -9.92 -3.98
CA MET A 218 5.52 -8.59 -3.34
C MET A 218 4.81 -8.65 -1.99
N SER A 219 3.75 -9.46 -1.87
CA SER A 219 2.98 -9.62 -0.63
C SER A 219 3.81 -10.26 0.48
N ILE A 220 4.59 -11.29 0.14
CA ILE A 220 5.48 -11.97 1.09
C ILE A 220 6.60 -11.03 1.53
N SER A 221 7.28 -10.37 0.58
CA SER A 221 8.36 -9.41 0.86
C SER A 221 7.89 -8.29 1.80
N LEU A 222 6.71 -7.73 1.52
CA LEU A 222 6.09 -6.72 2.36
C LEU A 222 5.77 -7.24 3.78
N GLY A 223 5.20 -8.44 3.88
CA GLY A 223 4.87 -9.06 5.16
C GLY A 223 6.11 -9.30 6.03
N VAL A 224 7.17 -9.84 5.43
CA VAL A 224 8.47 -10.04 6.10
C VAL A 224 9.04 -8.71 6.55
N HIS A 225 9.01 -7.69 5.68
CA HIS A 225 9.51 -6.37 6.02
C HIS A 225 8.78 -5.77 7.22
N ILE A 226 7.44 -5.78 7.23
CA ILE A 226 6.64 -5.25 8.34
C ILE A 226 6.89 -6.05 9.63
N LEU A 227 6.89 -7.38 9.55
CA LEU A 227 7.12 -8.26 10.69
C LEU A 227 8.49 -8.01 11.33
N VAL A 228 9.54 -7.89 10.51
CA VAL A 228 10.91 -7.67 10.99
C VAL A 228 11.08 -6.24 11.52
N SER A 229 10.63 -5.24 10.77
CA SER A 229 10.86 -3.82 11.10
C SER A 229 10.02 -3.33 12.27
N ASP A 230 8.74 -3.71 12.35
CA ASP A 230 7.81 -3.15 13.31
C ASP A 230 7.60 -4.05 14.54
N VAL A 231 7.64 -5.37 14.39
CA VAL A 231 7.34 -6.32 15.48
C VAL A 231 8.62 -6.82 16.14
N LEU A 232 9.59 -7.29 15.34
CA LEU A 232 10.83 -7.87 15.86
C LEU A 232 11.84 -6.81 16.29
N ARG A 233 12.08 -5.78 15.46
CA ARG A 233 13.08 -4.73 15.75
C ARG A 233 12.61 -3.70 16.78
N SER A 234 11.30 -3.53 17.01
CA SER A 234 10.76 -2.63 18.03
C SER A 234 10.83 -3.17 19.47
N ARG A 235 11.46 -4.33 19.71
CA ARG A 235 11.81 -4.82 21.06
C ARG A 235 13.32 -4.75 21.37
N PRO A 236 14.00 -3.59 21.37
CA PRO A 236 15.15 -3.45 22.24
C PRO A 236 14.62 -3.34 23.68
N CYS A 237 15.07 -4.23 24.57
CA CYS A 237 14.86 -4.08 26.01
C CYS A 237 15.19 -2.65 26.45
N PRO A 238 14.43 -2.03 27.37
CA PRO A 238 14.91 -0.80 28.00
C PRO A 238 16.25 -1.12 28.68
N PRO A 239 17.29 -0.28 28.54
CA PRO A 239 18.41 -0.34 29.46
C PRO A 239 17.81 -0.10 30.85
N THR A 240 17.93 -1.09 31.72
CA THR A 240 17.53 -1.01 33.12
C THR A 240 18.27 0.17 33.74
N LEU A 241 17.60 1.31 33.83
CA LEU A 241 18.07 2.47 34.57
C LEU A 241 17.97 2.11 36.06
N GLY A 242 18.99 1.43 36.57
CA GLY A 242 19.19 1.27 38.00
C GLY A 242 19.59 2.61 38.60
N ASN A 243 18.61 3.41 39.03
CA ASN A 243 18.83 4.60 39.85
C ASN A 243 18.30 4.36 41.26
N LYS A 244 19.20 4.43 42.24
CA LYS A 244 19.05 4.82 43.67
C LYS A 244 20.42 4.58 44.31
N GLU A 245 21.06 5.50 45.02
CA GLU A 245 20.49 6.39 46.03
C GLU A 245 21.44 7.57 46.32
N THR A 246 20.87 8.77 46.42
CA THR A 246 21.43 10.00 46.99
C THR A 246 21.65 9.88 48.50
N ARG A 247 22.74 10.48 49.05
CA ARG A 247 22.75 11.35 50.27
C ARG A 247 24.17 11.50 50.87
N GLY A 248 24.64 12.74 51.08
CA GLY A 248 25.74 13.00 52.02
C GLY A 248 26.54 14.29 51.80
N THR A 249 25.99 15.42 52.20
CA THR A 249 26.69 16.71 52.37
C THR A 249 27.69 16.64 53.55
N ARG A 250 28.97 16.99 53.35
CA ARG A 250 29.78 17.63 54.40
C ARG A 250 31.05 18.29 53.83
N THR A 251 31.21 19.54 54.26
CA THR A 251 32.33 20.47 54.18
C THR A 251 33.67 19.86 54.61
N ASP A 252 34.78 20.28 53.98
CA ASP A 252 35.89 20.90 54.72
C ASP A 252 36.79 21.75 53.80
N CYS A 253 37.19 22.89 54.36
CA CYS A 253 38.19 23.83 53.85
C CYS A 253 39.60 23.30 54.12
N ASP A 254 40.57 23.60 53.25
CA ASP A 254 41.89 24.14 53.62
C ASP A 254 42.88 24.14 52.44
N GLY A 255 43.62 25.26 52.32
CA GLY A 255 44.94 25.46 51.68
C GLY A 255 45.12 24.99 50.22
N GLU A 256 45.63 25.76 49.27
CA GLU A 256 46.76 26.68 49.37
C GLU A 256 46.88 27.42 48.03
N SER A 257 47.13 28.72 48.10
CA SER A 257 47.46 29.58 46.96
C SER A 257 48.97 29.56 46.73
N ILE A 258 49.44 29.18 45.54
CA ILE A 258 50.77 29.59 45.06
C ILE A 258 50.67 30.08 43.60
N THR A 259 51.01 31.35 43.46
CA THR A 259 51.23 32.16 42.25
C THR A 259 52.60 31.89 41.60
N ARG A 260 52.67 31.79 40.27
CA ARG A 260 53.70 32.37 39.37
C ARG A 260 53.45 31.90 37.93
N ASP A 261 53.01 32.78 37.04
CA ASP A 261 53.86 33.48 36.04
C ASP A 261 54.72 32.52 35.20
N ASP A 262 54.44 32.37 33.90
CA ASP A 262 55.18 33.11 32.86
C ASP A 262 54.67 32.74 31.43
N SER A 263 54.31 33.79 30.69
CA SER A 263 54.60 34.09 29.28
C SER A 263 54.75 32.99 28.20
N THR A 264 53.92 33.14 27.15
CA THR A 264 54.25 33.09 25.71
C THR A 264 55.26 32.05 25.17
N LEU A 265 54.85 31.23 24.20
CA LEU A 265 55.44 31.25 22.85
C LEU A 265 54.75 30.29 21.85
N ARG A 266 54.61 30.82 20.63
CA ARG A 266 54.18 30.15 19.39
C ARG A 266 55.22 29.15 18.87
N LEU A 267 54.77 28.37 17.86
CA LEU A 267 55.47 27.58 16.83
C LEU A 267 55.80 26.12 17.18
N ARG A 268 55.04 25.19 16.59
CA ARG A 268 55.28 24.65 15.24
C ARG A 268 54.01 24.01 14.68
#